data_AF-A0A7V8E9B9-F1
#
_entry.id   AF-A0A7V8E9B9-F1
#
_cell.length_a   1.000
_cell.length_b   1.000
_cell.length_c   1.000
_cell.angle_alpha   90.00
_cell.angle_beta   90.00
_cell.angle_gamma   90.00
#
_symmetry.space_group_name_H-M   'P 1'
#
loop_
_entity.id
_entity.type
_entity.pdbx_description
1 polymer ?
#
loop_
_entity_poly.entity_id
_entity_poly.type
_entity_poly.pdbx_seq_one_letter_code
_entity_poly.pdbx_strand_id
1 'polypeptide(L)'
;MPMTARIVGVHPVEADEPVFLVEMVIDGLKGPFNVGKITQPDPKLPRENWQVPYDEMILDKKGTRLLAEGGEAEENPELWKGTMRLAFYFHYLDARRPLQTPFGNLPLPNPTPAPTRLRFMEYFPP
;
A
#
# COMPACT_ATOMS: atom_id res chain seq x y z
N MET A 1 -1.59 15.39 -16.72
CA MET A 1 -2.81 14.71 -16.24
C MET A 1 -3.01 15.07 -14.78
N PRO A 2 -4.25 15.18 -14.28
CA PRO A 2 -4.49 15.33 -12.84
C PRO A 2 -3.94 14.12 -12.08
N MET A 3 -3.50 14.34 -10.85
CA MET A 3 -3.05 13.25 -9.99
C MET A 3 -4.27 12.43 -9.54
N THR A 4 -4.18 11.10 -9.64
CA THR A 4 -5.24 10.19 -9.18
C THR A 4 -4.64 9.01 -8.45
N ALA A 5 -5.38 8.46 -7.50
CA ALA A 5 -4.95 7.34 -6.68
C ALA A 5 -6.13 6.38 -6.47
N ARG A 6 -5.85 5.08 -6.43
CA ARG A 6 -6.86 4.05 -6.15
C ARG A 6 -6.23 2.81 -5.55
N ILE A 7 -7.00 2.11 -4.72
CA ILE A 7 -6.67 0.75 -4.28
C ILE A 7 -7.17 -0.22 -5.36
N VAL A 8 -6.27 -1.06 -5.87
CA VAL A 8 -6.56 -2.00 -6.96
C VAL A 8 -6.62 -3.45 -6.49
N GLY A 9 -6.10 -3.74 -5.29
CA GLY A 9 -6.11 -5.08 -4.70
C GLY A 9 -6.04 -5.02 -3.18
N VAL A 10 -6.75 -5.95 -2.54
CA VAL A 10 -6.70 -6.23 -1.11
C VAL A 10 -6.70 -7.74 -0.98
N HIS A 11 -5.64 -8.28 -0.37
CA HIS A 11 -5.39 -9.71 -0.36
C HIS A 11 -5.11 -10.19 1.06
N PRO A 12 -5.96 -11.05 1.64
CA PRO A 12 -5.67 -11.65 2.95
C PRO A 12 -4.34 -12.40 2.90
N VAL A 13 -3.55 -12.26 3.96
CA VAL A 13 -2.30 -12.98 4.18
C VAL A 13 -2.52 -13.97 5.32
N GLU A 14 -2.00 -15.19 5.18
CA GLU A 14 -2.01 -16.18 6.25
C GLU A 14 -0.90 -15.83 7.26
N ALA A 15 -1.31 -15.39 8.45
CA ALA A 15 -0.44 -14.97 9.54
C ALA A 15 -1.15 -15.15 10.90
N ASP A 16 -0.41 -15.03 12.00
CA ASP A 16 -0.98 -15.12 13.36
C ASP A 16 -1.93 -13.96 13.69
N GLU A 17 -1.79 -12.85 12.99
CA GLU A 17 -2.64 -11.66 13.10
C GLU A 17 -3.37 -11.37 11.78
N PRO A 18 -4.50 -10.64 11.80
CA PRO A 18 -5.17 -10.20 10.58
C PRO A 18 -4.27 -9.25 9.77
N VAL A 19 -3.76 -9.74 8.64
CA VAL A 19 -2.90 -8.97 7.73
C VAL A 19 -3.45 -9.02 6.32
N PHE A 20 -3.37 -7.89 5.63
CA PHE A 20 -3.70 -7.78 4.21
C PHE A 20 -2.52 -7.22 3.44
N LEU A 21 -2.21 -7.83 2.31
CA LEU A 21 -1.44 -7.19 1.25
C LEU A 21 -2.36 -6.25 0.47
N VAL A 22 -2.03 -4.97 0.46
CA VAL A 22 -2.78 -3.93 -0.25
C VAL A 22 -1.98 -3.48 -1.45
N GLU A 23 -2.64 -3.39 -2.61
CA GLU A 23 -2.04 -2.87 -3.84
C GLU A 23 -2.73 -1.56 -4.23
N MET A 24 -1.92 -0.52 -4.46
CA MET A 24 -2.33 0.84 -4.77
C MET A 24 -1.66 1.31 -6.06
N VAL A 25 -2.38 2.06 -6.88
CA VAL A 25 -1.80 2.73 -8.05
C VAL A 25 -2.05 4.22 -7.95
N ILE A 26 -0.98 4.99 -8.14
CA ILE A 26 -0.98 6.44 -8.13
C ILE A 26 -0.48 6.92 -9.49
N ASP A 27 -1.29 7.71 -10.17
CA ASP A 27 -1.01 8.26 -11.48
C ASP A 27 -0.73 9.75 -11.37
N GLY A 28 0.34 10.22 -12.01
CA GLY A 28 0.69 11.64 -12.07
C GLY A 28 1.48 12.17 -10.88
N LEU A 29 2.23 11.30 -10.17
CA LEU A 29 3.19 11.72 -9.14
C LEU A 29 4.22 12.69 -9.70
N LYS A 30 4.60 13.67 -8.89
CA LYS A 30 5.60 14.71 -9.21
C LYS A 30 6.78 14.73 -8.24
N GLY A 31 6.81 13.80 -7.29
CA GLY A 31 7.79 13.75 -6.21
C GLY A 31 7.32 12.85 -5.08
N PRO A 32 8.18 12.67 -4.05
CA PRO A 32 7.92 11.76 -2.95
C PRO A 32 6.74 12.19 -2.08
N PHE A 33 6.11 11.22 -1.43
CA PHE A 33 5.11 11.44 -0.39
C PHE A 33 5.36 10.49 0.78
N ASN A 34 4.86 10.87 1.96
CA ASN A 34 5.01 10.04 3.15
C ASN A 34 3.99 8.88 3.11
N VAL A 35 4.47 7.66 2.89
CA VAL A 35 3.65 6.44 2.82
C VAL A 35 3.00 6.14 4.17
N GLY A 36 3.67 6.41 5.29
CA GLY A 36 3.10 6.33 6.64
C GLY A 36 1.96 7.31 6.95
N LYS A 37 1.57 8.19 6.00
CA LYS A 37 0.31 8.94 6.07
C LYS A 37 -0.88 8.19 5.48
N ILE A 38 -0.67 7.03 4.89
CA ILE A 38 -1.73 6.08 4.56
C ILE A 38 -2.13 5.39 5.87
N THR A 39 -3.41 5.41 6.22
CA THR A 39 -3.87 4.83 7.48
C THR A 39 -5.37 4.55 7.45
N GLN A 40 -5.85 3.83 8.45
CA GLN A 40 -7.27 3.73 8.79
C GLN A 40 -7.44 4.13 10.25
N PRO A 41 -7.98 5.33 10.55
CA PRO A 41 -8.13 5.78 11.93
C PRO A 41 -8.90 4.78 12.78
N ASP A 42 -8.33 4.43 13.92
CA ASP A 42 -9.06 3.72 14.97
C ASP A 42 -9.38 4.70 16.11
N PRO A 43 -10.63 5.13 16.27
CA PRO A 43 -11.00 6.06 17.34
C PRO A 43 -10.82 5.48 18.75
N LYS A 44 -10.58 4.18 18.88
CA LYS A 44 -10.30 3.51 20.16
C LYS A 44 -8.83 3.60 20.57
N LEU A 45 -7.95 3.99 19.66
CA LEU A 45 -6.50 4.03 19.87
C LEU A 45 -5.98 5.47 19.76
N PRO A 46 -4.92 5.82 20.51
CA PRO A 46 -4.12 7.00 20.23
C PRO A 46 -3.61 7.00 18.78
N ARG A 47 -3.40 8.19 18.21
CA ARG A 47 -3.03 8.35 16.80
C ARG A 47 -1.72 7.64 16.44
N GLU A 48 -0.76 7.66 17.36
CA GLU A 48 0.54 7.00 17.26
C GLU A 48 0.44 5.46 17.16
N ASN A 49 -0.70 4.90 17.54
CA ASN A 49 -0.98 3.46 17.46
C ASN A 49 -1.89 3.11 16.28
N TRP A 50 -2.23 4.07 15.41
CA TRP A 50 -2.96 3.77 14.20
C TRP A 50 -2.06 2.98 13.25
N GLN A 51 -2.65 1.96 12.63
CA GLN A 51 -1.96 1.14 11.65
C GLN A 51 -1.61 1.96 10.41
N VAL A 52 -0.43 1.69 9.87
CA VAL A 52 0.16 2.31 8.68
C VAL A 52 0.69 1.19 7.78
N PRO A 53 1.04 1.47 6.51
CA PRO A 53 1.79 0.55 5.68
C PRO A 53 3.00 -0.04 6.41
N TYR A 54 3.20 -1.33 6.20
CA TYR A 54 4.36 -2.08 6.64
C TYR A 54 5.01 -2.77 5.44
N ASP A 55 6.34 -2.78 5.42
CA ASP A 55 7.16 -3.39 4.37
C ASP A 55 6.74 -2.90 2.97
N GLU A 56 6.98 -1.62 2.71
CA GLU A 56 6.54 -0.98 1.48
C GLU A 56 7.36 -1.47 0.27
N MET A 57 6.66 -1.79 -0.81
CA MET A 57 7.25 -2.31 -2.04
C MET A 57 6.75 -1.53 -3.26
N ILE A 58 7.66 -0.95 -4.03
CA ILE A 58 7.35 -0.32 -5.31
C ILE A 58 7.46 -1.38 -6.41
N LEU A 59 6.39 -1.55 -7.18
CA LEU A 59 6.31 -2.52 -8.26
C LEU A 59 6.37 -1.86 -9.63
N ASP A 60 6.70 -2.64 -10.64
CA ASP A 60 6.54 -2.20 -12.02
C ASP A 60 5.06 -1.92 -12.37
N LYS A 61 4.80 -1.29 -13.52
CA LYS A 61 3.43 -0.92 -13.93
C LYS A 61 2.46 -2.11 -13.94
N LYS A 62 2.96 -3.32 -14.20
CA LYS A 62 2.18 -4.56 -14.30
C LYS A 62 2.03 -5.26 -12.94
N GLY A 63 2.76 -4.84 -11.92
CA GLY A 63 2.83 -5.49 -10.61
C GLY A 63 3.36 -6.91 -10.74
N THR A 64 4.38 -7.10 -11.57
CA THR A 64 5.02 -8.41 -11.86
C THR A 64 6.45 -8.47 -11.34
N ARG A 65 7.02 -7.35 -10.93
CA ARG A 65 8.42 -7.25 -10.48
C ARG A 65 8.58 -6.14 -9.46
N LEU A 66 9.37 -6.39 -8.43
CA LEU A 66 9.86 -5.41 -7.45
C LEU A 66 10.84 -4.44 -8.11
N LEU A 67 10.66 -3.15 -7.87
CA LEU A 67 11.57 -2.08 -8.32
C LEU A 67 12.39 -1.49 -7.16
N ALA A 68 11.81 -1.46 -5.95
CA ALA A 68 12.45 -1.00 -4.72
C ALA A 68 11.62 -1.47 -3.52
N GLU A 69 12.27 -1.69 -2.38
CA GLU A 69 11.63 -1.98 -1.08
C GLU A 69 12.12 -1.04 0.02
N GLY A 70 11.27 -0.78 1.01
CA GLY A 70 11.58 0.08 2.16
C GLY A 70 12.17 1.44 1.75
N GLY A 71 13.34 1.76 2.31
CA GLY A 71 14.04 3.03 2.07
C GLY A 71 14.70 3.17 0.70
N GLU A 72 14.82 2.10 -0.10
CA GLU A 72 15.49 2.13 -1.41
C GLU A 72 14.83 3.11 -2.38
N ALA A 73 13.53 3.33 -2.23
CA ALA A 73 12.79 4.30 -3.02
C ALA A 73 13.33 5.73 -2.86
N GLU A 74 13.87 6.09 -1.69
CA GLU A 74 14.42 7.42 -1.43
C GLU A 74 15.69 7.69 -2.24
N GLU A 75 16.44 6.63 -2.55
CA GLU A 75 17.67 6.70 -3.36
C GLU A 75 17.39 6.78 -4.87
N ASN A 76 16.13 6.55 -5.29
CA ASN A 76 15.73 6.58 -6.69
C ASN A 76 14.56 7.55 -6.95
N PRO A 77 14.83 8.86 -7.11
CA PRO A 77 13.80 9.89 -7.33
C PRO A 77 12.89 9.66 -8.53
N GLU A 78 13.32 8.88 -9.52
CA GLU A 78 12.50 8.58 -10.71
C GLU A 78 11.32 7.65 -10.39
N LEU A 79 11.42 6.84 -9.33
CA LEU A 79 10.29 6.00 -8.88
C LEU A 79 9.12 6.84 -8.36
N TRP A 80 9.38 8.09 -7.96
CA TRP A 80 8.38 9.03 -7.44
C TRP A 80 7.79 9.95 -8.52
N LYS A 81 7.94 9.63 -9.80
CA LYS A 81 7.43 10.43 -10.93
C LYS A 81 6.53 9.59 -11.84
N GLY A 82 5.44 10.18 -12.30
CA GLY A 82 4.51 9.54 -13.22
C GLY A 82 3.59 8.52 -12.53
N THR A 83 3.56 7.29 -13.02
CA THR A 83 2.71 6.22 -12.47
C THR A 83 3.53 5.33 -11.56
N MET A 84 3.11 5.25 -10.29
CA MET A 84 3.65 4.33 -9.29
C MET A 84 2.62 3.25 -8.98
N ARG A 85 3.10 2.02 -8.85
CA ARG A 85 2.36 0.93 -8.22
C ARG A 85 3.05 0.60 -6.90
N LEU A 86 2.32 0.81 -5.82
CA LEU A 86 2.79 0.59 -4.46
C LEU A 86 2.04 -0.62 -3.91
N ALA A 87 2.74 -1.52 -3.24
CA ALA A 87 2.16 -2.58 -2.45
C ALA A 87 2.74 -2.52 -1.03
N PHE A 88 1.95 -2.90 -0.03
CA PHE A 88 2.35 -2.89 1.38
C PHE A 88 1.46 -3.82 2.17
N TYR A 89 1.95 -4.30 3.30
CA TYR A 89 1.11 -5.00 4.28
C TYR A 89 0.41 -4.00 5.20
N PHE A 90 -0.78 -4.37 5.66
CA PHE A 90 -1.57 -3.56 6.58
C PHE A 90 -2.27 -4.47 7.58
N HIS A 91 -1.90 -4.32 8.86
CA HIS A 91 -2.47 -5.09 9.96
C HIS A 91 -3.82 -4.52 10.37
N TYR A 92 -4.72 -5.40 10.80
CA TYR A 92 -6.03 -5.05 11.36
C TYR A 92 -6.91 -4.16 10.46
N LEU A 93 -6.75 -4.25 9.14
CA LEU A 93 -7.52 -3.51 8.16
C LEU A 93 -9.02 -3.89 8.19
N ASP A 94 -9.92 -2.91 8.36
CA ASP A 94 -11.35 -3.11 8.08
C ASP A 94 -11.63 -2.86 6.59
N ALA A 95 -11.84 -3.94 5.83
CA ALA A 95 -12.11 -3.91 4.39
C ALA A 95 -13.40 -3.15 4.00
N ARG A 96 -14.27 -2.80 4.96
CA ARG A 96 -15.51 -2.06 4.72
C ARG A 96 -15.34 -0.54 4.81
N ARG A 97 -14.16 -0.08 5.25
CA ARG A 97 -13.85 1.34 5.47
C ARG A 97 -12.74 1.78 4.50
N PRO A 98 -12.77 3.03 4.03
CA PRO A 98 -11.71 3.53 3.16
C PRO A 98 -10.38 3.66 3.90
N LEU A 99 -9.28 3.64 3.15
CA LEU A 99 -8.00 4.15 3.62
C LEU A 99 -7.98 5.67 3.50
N GLN A 100 -7.52 6.36 4.53
CA GLN A 100 -7.14 7.76 4.45
C GLN A 100 -5.75 7.83 3.84
N THR A 101 -5.56 8.65 2.80
CA THR A 101 -4.28 8.81 2.12
C THR A 101 -3.96 10.28 1.87
N PRO A 102 -2.72 10.64 1.53
CA PRO A 102 -2.38 11.97 1.04
C PRO A 102 -3.17 12.42 -0.20
N PHE A 103 -3.82 11.49 -0.90
CA PHE A 103 -4.60 11.73 -2.11
C PHE A 103 -6.12 11.69 -1.85
N GLY A 104 -6.53 11.68 -0.58
CA GLY A 104 -7.93 11.58 -0.15
C GLY A 104 -8.30 10.19 0.37
N ASN A 105 -9.60 10.01 0.64
CA ASN A 105 -10.13 8.73 1.10
C ASN A 105 -10.30 7.79 -0.08
N LEU A 106 -9.65 6.62 -0.04
CA LEU A 106 -9.71 5.62 -1.10
C LEU A 106 -10.55 4.42 -0.63
N PRO A 107 -11.67 4.09 -1.31
CA PRO A 107 -12.43 2.90 -0.98
C PRO A 107 -11.62 1.64 -1.27
N LEU A 108 -11.88 0.59 -0.51
CA LEU A 108 -11.26 -0.72 -0.69
C LEU A 108 -12.13 -1.61 -1.57
N PRO A 109 -11.54 -2.36 -2.53
CA PRO A 109 -12.25 -3.45 -3.18
C PRO A 109 -12.51 -4.58 -2.17
N ASN A 110 -13.42 -5.50 -2.52
CA ASN A 110 -13.60 -6.72 -1.74
C ASN A 110 -12.29 -7.52 -1.68
N PRO A 111 -11.90 -8.05 -0.51
CA PRO A 111 -10.72 -8.89 -0.40
C PRO A 111 -10.79 -10.12 -1.31
N THR A 112 -9.67 -10.46 -1.95
CA THR A 112 -9.53 -11.63 -2.83
C THR A 112 -8.18 -12.30 -2.61
N PRO A 113 -7.99 -13.60 -2.90
CA PRO A 113 -6.67 -14.21 -2.86
C PRO A 113 -5.65 -13.44 -3.71
N ALA A 114 -4.39 -13.40 -3.28
CA ALA A 114 -3.33 -12.74 -4.03
C ALA A 114 -3.19 -13.36 -5.43
N PRO A 115 -3.15 -12.55 -6.51
CA PRO A 115 -2.95 -13.07 -7.86
C PRO A 115 -1.56 -13.68 -7.99
N THR A 116 -1.41 -14.69 -8.86
CA THR A 116 -0.14 -15.43 -9.07
C THR A 116 1.05 -14.50 -9.33
N ARG A 117 0.84 -13.37 -10.00
CA ARG A 117 1.90 -12.39 -10.28
C ARG A 117 2.53 -11.76 -9.03
N LEU A 118 1.86 -11.81 -7.87
CA LEU A 118 2.35 -11.25 -6.60
C LEU A 118 2.94 -12.33 -5.67
N ARG A 119 3.06 -13.60 -6.10
CA ARG A 119 3.56 -14.69 -5.24
C ARG A 119 5.01 -14.54 -4.79
N PHE A 120 5.76 -13.63 -5.38
CA PHE A 120 7.12 -13.32 -4.94
C PHE A 120 7.15 -12.44 -3.69
N MET A 121 6.00 -11.90 -3.27
CA MET A 121 5.89 -11.09 -2.06
C MET A 121 5.70 -12.01 -0.86
N GLU A 122 6.63 -11.94 0.08
CA GLU A 122 6.61 -12.70 1.32
C GLU A 122 6.33 -11.74 2.49
N TYR A 123 5.57 -12.20 3.48
CA TYR A 123 5.26 -11.42 4.65
C TYR A 123 6.15 -11.85 5.82
N PHE A 124 6.81 -10.88 6.43
CA PHE A 124 7.59 -11.07 7.65
C PHE A 124 6.93 -10.26 8.77
N PRO A 125 6.56 -10.87 9.91
CA PRO A 125 6.02 -10.11 11.04
C PRO A 125 7.00 -9.05 11.57
N PRO A 126 6.51 -7.87 12.02
CA PRO A 126 7.31 -6.83 12.66
C PRO A 126 7.92 -7.23 14.01
#